data_AF-A0A2H5XF98-F1
#
_entry.id   AF-A0A2H5XF98-F1
#
_cell.length_a   1.000
_cell.length_b   1.000
_cell.length_c   1.000
_cell.angle_alpha   90.00
_cell.angle_beta   90.00
_cell.angle_gamma   90.00
#
_symmetry.space_group_name_H-M   'P 1'
#
loop_
_entity.id
_entity.type
_entity.pdbx_description
1 polymer ?
#
loop_
_entity_poly.entity_id
_entity_poly.type
_entity_poly.pdbx_seq_one_letter_code
_entity_poly.pdbx_strand_id
1 'polypeptide(L)'
;MRQHLAEWDDLLAELDSGVGTFAALRLKEEARWVHETVLPHLEREEAVVFSALQERVPEETEGVRRLREDHTQLRQLAEQLMEIAWKRQLGAATSAQAQTVLKTFRWRLLDHLAREDGSLPPLLMQTLSVDEDERLLRRWQSHRLTEATPTGSLTELNGRIHAWLDDLLLEHLEALVALNLTEARRLWQRFAEALLKHAEAEDSVALPVYERLGAFPEGGQPSLLAAEHKGIERMLKTLTRRLEALSPTDPALRRKVVVGLDRYMLFRHLIEHHTLREQNIFYPLLDEKARADEKARIAQALTDAQSGALQR
;
A
#
# COMPACT_ATOMS: atom_id res chain seq x y z
N MET A 1 5.47 1.00 17.71
CA MET A 1 5.45 2.37 17.14
C MET A 1 6.79 3.11 17.33
N ARG A 2 7.28 3.35 18.55
CA ARG A 2 8.54 4.10 18.76
C ARG A 2 9.77 3.52 18.02
N GLN A 3 9.93 2.19 18.04
CA GLN A 3 11.01 1.51 17.31
C GLN A 3 10.91 1.75 15.79
N HIS A 4 9.70 1.60 15.21
CA HIS A 4 9.43 1.86 13.79
C HIS A 4 9.74 3.32 13.41
N LEU A 5 9.38 4.27 14.27
CA LEU A 5 9.68 5.69 14.06
C LEU A 5 11.18 6.02 14.17
N ALA A 6 12.02 5.15 14.73
CA ALA A 6 13.47 5.35 14.70
C ALA A 6 14.03 5.08 13.29
N GLU A 7 13.46 4.13 12.56
CA GLU A 7 13.87 3.78 11.20
C GLU A 7 13.57 4.91 10.18
N TRP A 8 12.68 5.83 10.54
CA TRP A 8 12.36 7.00 9.72
C TRP A 8 13.50 8.02 9.64
N ASP A 9 14.50 7.96 10.52
CA ASP A 9 15.68 8.82 10.40
C ASP A 9 16.46 8.52 9.10
N ASP A 10 16.53 7.25 8.70
CA ASP A 10 17.13 6.84 7.43
C ASP A 10 16.29 7.31 6.24
N LEU A 11 14.96 7.16 6.31
CA LEU A 11 14.07 7.66 5.26
C LEU A 11 14.18 9.18 5.09
N LEU A 12 14.30 9.92 6.19
CA LEU A 12 14.50 11.37 6.13
C LEU A 12 15.83 11.73 5.46
N ALA A 13 16.91 10.99 5.74
CA ALA A 13 18.20 11.17 5.07
C ALA A 13 18.14 10.80 3.57
N GLU A 14 17.43 9.73 3.21
CA GLU A 14 17.21 9.33 1.82
C GLU A 14 16.45 10.41 1.04
N LEU A 15 15.38 10.94 1.62
CA LEU A 15 14.62 12.05 1.02
C LEU A 15 15.48 13.30 0.87
N ASP A 16 16.48 13.52 1.73
CA ASP A 16 17.41 14.66 1.65
C ASP A 16 18.45 14.50 0.54
N SER A 17 18.95 13.27 0.37
CA SER A 17 19.97 12.95 -0.64
C SER A 17 19.50 13.10 -2.10
N GLY A 18 18.18 13.17 -2.33
CA GLY A 18 17.61 13.32 -3.67
C GLY A 18 17.59 12.05 -4.52
N VAL A 19 17.92 10.88 -3.95
CA VAL A 19 17.75 9.57 -4.60
C VAL A 19 16.25 9.23 -4.64
N GLY A 20 15.56 9.77 -5.64
CA GLY A 20 14.12 10.02 -5.58
C GLY A 20 13.18 8.81 -5.67
N THR A 21 13.57 7.72 -6.31
CA THR A 21 12.62 6.62 -6.59
C THR A 21 12.42 5.69 -5.39
N PHE A 22 13.50 5.26 -4.73
CA PHE A 22 13.41 4.37 -3.55
C PHE A 22 12.81 5.09 -2.34
N ALA A 23 13.19 6.34 -2.10
CA ALA A 23 12.66 7.13 -0.99
C ALA A 23 11.14 7.40 -1.13
N ALA A 24 10.64 7.56 -2.37
CA ALA A 24 9.20 7.74 -2.62
C ALA A 24 8.39 6.45 -2.38
N LEU A 25 8.96 5.28 -2.70
CA LEU A 25 8.34 3.98 -2.41
C LEU A 25 8.30 3.72 -0.90
N ARG A 26 9.43 3.90 -0.23
CA ARG A 26 9.51 3.73 1.22
C ARG A 26 8.57 4.69 1.95
N LEU A 27 8.50 5.96 1.55
CA LEU A 27 7.54 6.92 2.11
C LEU A 27 6.07 6.46 2.02
N LYS A 28 5.71 5.76 0.94
CA LYS A 28 4.37 5.20 0.78
C LYS A 28 4.12 4.02 1.71
N GLU A 29 5.10 3.13 1.88
CA GLU A 29 5.03 2.03 2.85
C GLU A 29 4.85 2.57 4.26
N GLU A 30 5.57 3.65 4.60
CA GLU A 30 5.41 4.33 5.88
C GLU A 30 4.03 4.99 6.05
N ALA A 31 3.52 5.65 5.00
CA ALA A 31 2.17 6.20 5.02
C ALA A 31 1.10 5.11 5.19
N ARG A 32 1.28 3.95 4.55
CA ARG A 32 0.40 2.78 4.73
C ARG A 32 0.49 2.25 6.16
N TRP A 33 1.69 2.10 6.72
CA TRP A 33 1.88 1.67 8.10
C TRP A 33 1.14 2.59 9.09
N VAL A 34 1.15 3.90 8.87
CA VAL A 34 0.36 4.86 9.67
C VAL A 34 -1.14 4.51 9.63
N HIS A 35 -1.70 4.24 8.44
CA HIS A 35 -3.10 3.88 8.29
C HIS A 35 -3.45 2.50 8.89
N GLU A 36 -2.57 1.52 8.79
CA GLU A 36 -2.85 0.15 9.24
C GLU A 36 -2.53 -0.08 10.71
N THR A 37 -1.68 0.77 11.30
CA THR A 37 -1.16 0.57 12.66
C THR A 37 -1.47 1.74 13.59
N VAL A 38 -1.21 2.98 13.16
CA VAL A 38 -1.37 4.16 14.03
C VAL A 38 -2.84 4.54 14.16
N LEU A 39 -3.55 4.77 13.05
CA LEU A 39 -4.95 5.19 13.11
C LEU A 39 -5.86 4.20 13.87
N PRO A 40 -5.76 2.88 13.64
CA PRO A 40 -6.59 1.91 14.36
C PRO A 40 -6.25 1.81 15.85
N HIS A 41 -5.04 2.20 16.24
CA HIS A 41 -4.68 2.33 17.65
C HIS A 41 -5.33 3.56 18.27
N LEU A 42 -5.25 4.74 17.64
CA LEU A 42 -5.90 5.97 18.14
C LEU A 42 -7.43 5.77 18.28
N GLU A 43 -8.06 5.13 17.30
CA GLU A 43 -9.48 4.79 17.35
C GLU A 43 -9.82 3.86 18.51
N ARG A 44 -8.99 2.84 18.73
CA ARG A 44 -9.19 1.90 19.83
C ARG A 44 -9.02 2.57 21.19
N GLU A 45 -8.08 3.48 21.34
CA GLU A 45 -7.93 4.27 22.56
C GLU A 45 -9.17 5.09 22.86
N GLU A 46 -9.70 5.79 21.86
CA GLU A 46 -10.92 6.57 22.03
C GLU A 46 -12.12 5.69 22.40
N ALA A 47 -12.30 4.57 21.69
CA ALA A 47 -13.44 3.68 21.84
C ALA A 47 -13.41 2.84 23.13
N VAL A 48 -12.21 2.51 23.62
CA VAL A 48 -12.03 1.59 24.75
C VAL A 48 -11.57 2.35 25.99
N VAL A 49 -10.42 3.01 25.92
CA VAL A 49 -9.76 3.61 27.09
C VAL A 49 -10.47 4.90 27.50
N PHE A 50 -10.67 5.84 26.57
CA PHE A 50 -11.28 7.12 26.91
C PHE A 50 -12.75 6.95 27.29
N SER A 51 -13.48 6.05 26.62
CA SER A 51 -14.86 5.68 27.02
C SER A 51 -14.92 5.16 28.45
N ALA A 52 -14.03 4.23 28.82
CA ALA A 52 -14.03 3.64 30.16
C ALA A 52 -13.68 4.67 31.26
N LEU A 53 -12.78 5.61 30.97
CA LEU A 53 -12.47 6.71 31.86
C LEU A 53 -13.66 7.66 32.02
N GLN A 54 -14.35 8.00 30.93
CA GLN A 54 -15.50 8.91 30.93
C GLN A 54 -16.70 8.34 31.71
N GLU A 55 -16.90 7.01 31.70
CA GLU A 55 -17.91 6.34 32.51
C GLU A 55 -17.68 6.52 34.03
N ARG A 56 -16.45 6.79 34.46
CA ARG A 56 -16.06 6.90 35.88
C ARG A 56 -15.81 8.31 36.34
N VAL A 57 -15.25 9.13 35.46
CA VAL A 57 -15.01 10.55 35.68
C VAL A 57 -15.73 11.31 34.57
N PRO A 58 -16.99 11.73 34.82
CA PRO A 58 -17.79 12.41 33.80
C PRO A 58 -17.17 13.74 33.34
N GLU A 59 -16.38 14.37 34.20
CA GLU A 59 -15.57 15.54 33.86
C GLU A 59 -14.28 15.08 33.17
N GLU A 60 -14.15 15.41 31.87
CA GLU A 60 -12.97 15.04 31.10
C GLU A 60 -11.71 15.68 31.71
N THR A 61 -10.72 14.84 31.99
CA THR A 61 -9.44 15.34 32.51
C THR A 61 -8.68 16.07 31.41
N GLU A 62 -7.92 17.10 31.79
CA GLU A 62 -7.09 17.88 30.86
C GLU A 62 -6.14 16.98 30.03
N GLY A 63 -5.67 15.87 30.61
CA GLY A 63 -4.85 14.88 29.92
C GLY A 63 -5.58 14.19 28.77
N VAL A 64 -6.79 13.66 29.02
CA VAL A 64 -7.60 12.97 27.99
C VAL A 64 -8.04 13.95 26.90
N ARG A 65 -8.43 15.17 27.27
CA ARG A 65 -8.80 16.22 26.33
C ARG A 65 -7.67 16.54 25.34
N ARG A 66 -6.44 16.71 25.85
CA ARG A 66 -5.25 16.94 25.01
C ARG A 66 -4.92 15.76 24.11
N LEU A 67 -5.08 14.52 24.59
CA LEU A 67 -4.85 13.33 23.76
C LEU A 67 -5.84 13.28 22.59
N ARG A 68 -7.12 13.61 22.80
CA ARG A 68 -8.11 13.72 21.70
C ARG A 68 -7.76 14.80 20.68
N GLU A 69 -7.25 15.94 21.15
CA GLU A 69 -6.75 17.01 20.26
C GLU A 69 -5.56 16.50 19.44
N ASP A 70 -4.61 15.80 20.08
CA ASP A 70 -3.47 15.18 19.41
C ASP A 70 -3.95 14.14 18.37
N HIS A 71 -4.95 13.30 18.68
CA HIS A 71 -5.52 12.33 17.72
C HIS A 71 -6.12 13.02 16.49
N THR A 72 -6.84 14.12 16.70
CA THR A 72 -7.42 14.91 15.61
C THR A 72 -6.32 15.45 14.68
N GLN A 73 -5.25 15.99 15.27
CA GLN A 73 -4.10 16.49 14.50
C GLN A 73 -3.35 15.36 13.79
N LEU A 74 -3.19 14.20 14.44
CA LEU A 74 -2.51 13.04 13.86
C LEU A 74 -3.30 12.46 12.67
N ARG A 75 -4.64 12.42 12.73
CA ARG A 75 -5.48 12.02 11.59
C ARG A 75 -5.30 12.95 10.40
N GLN A 76 -5.33 14.27 10.62
CA GLN A 76 -5.10 15.26 9.56
C GLN A 76 -3.69 15.13 8.96
N LEU A 77 -2.67 14.91 9.79
CA LEU A 77 -1.31 14.71 9.31
C LEU A 77 -1.14 13.36 8.59
N ALA A 78 -1.88 12.31 8.98
CA ALA A 78 -1.88 11.03 8.27
C ALA A 78 -2.45 11.18 6.86
N GLU A 79 -3.56 11.91 6.71
CA GLU A 79 -4.12 12.26 5.40
C GLU A 79 -3.12 13.03 4.54
N GLN A 80 -2.47 14.06 5.10
CA GLN A 80 -1.42 14.81 4.41
C GLN A 80 -0.22 13.94 4.04
N LEU A 81 0.14 12.98 4.89
CA LEU A 81 1.25 12.06 4.65
C LEU A 81 0.92 11.08 3.52
N MET A 82 -0.31 10.57 3.47
CA MET A 82 -0.78 9.73 2.37
C MET A 82 -0.82 10.52 1.06
N GLU A 83 -1.37 11.74 1.10
CA GLU A 83 -1.45 12.63 -0.06
C GLU A 83 -0.06 12.98 -0.59
N ILE A 84 0.89 13.34 0.28
CA ILE A 84 2.24 13.70 -0.15
C ILE A 84 3.02 12.49 -0.63
N ALA A 85 2.85 11.31 -0.01
CA ALA A 85 3.44 10.06 -0.51
C ALA A 85 2.96 9.76 -1.93
N TRP A 86 1.66 9.90 -2.19
CA TRP A 86 1.08 9.76 -3.52
C TRP A 86 1.62 10.79 -4.51
N LYS A 87 1.61 12.08 -4.16
CA LYS A 87 2.14 13.15 -5.01
C LYS A 87 3.62 12.97 -5.32
N ARG A 88 4.41 12.45 -4.37
CA ARG A 88 5.83 12.12 -4.59
C ARG A 88 6.02 11.05 -5.62
N GLN A 89 5.22 9.99 -5.54
CA GLN A 89 5.28 8.90 -6.50
C GLN A 89 4.95 9.34 -7.92
N LEU A 90 4.04 10.30 -8.08
CA LEU A 90 3.70 10.89 -9.37
C LEU A 90 4.69 11.97 -9.85
N GLY A 91 5.73 12.28 -9.07
CA GLY A 91 6.66 13.40 -9.37
C GLY A 91 6.03 14.79 -9.22
N ALA A 92 4.83 14.88 -8.64
CA ALA A 92 4.07 16.12 -8.44
C ALA A 92 4.43 16.84 -7.11
N ALA A 93 5.26 16.22 -6.27
CA ALA A 93 5.79 16.82 -5.05
C ALA A 93 7.30 16.63 -4.94
N THR A 94 7.96 17.54 -4.22
CA THR A 94 9.41 17.60 -4.06
C THR A 94 9.91 16.88 -2.80
N SER A 95 11.18 16.42 -2.87
CA SER A 95 12.18 16.50 -1.79
C SER A 95 11.64 16.94 -0.42
N ALA A 96 11.68 18.26 -0.31
CA ALA A 96 11.40 19.01 0.89
C ALA A 96 9.94 18.91 1.36
N GLN A 97 8.96 18.92 0.45
CA GLN A 97 7.55 18.88 0.85
C GLN A 97 7.22 17.59 1.62
N ALA A 98 7.69 16.44 1.13
CA ALA A 98 7.47 15.18 1.83
C ALA A 98 8.22 15.09 3.16
N GLN A 99 9.47 15.58 3.21
CA GLN A 99 10.20 15.62 4.47
C GLN A 99 9.48 16.45 5.53
N THR A 100 8.93 17.60 5.16
CA THR A 100 8.21 18.48 6.10
C THR A 100 7.05 17.72 6.74
N VAL A 101 6.18 17.11 5.94
CA VAL A 101 5.04 16.35 6.45
C VAL A 101 5.49 15.16 7.29
N LEU A 102 6.48 14.39 6.82
CA LEU A 102 7.01 13.22 7.54
C LEU A 102 7.62 13.60 8.89
N LYS A 103 8.44 14.68 8.94
CA LYS A 103 9.03 15.21 10.18
C LYS A 103 7.95 15.68 11.15
N THR A 104 6.95 16.42 10.66
CA THR A 104 5.86 16.93 11.48
C THR A 104 5.02 15.79 12.06
N PHE A 105 4.61 14.82 11.23
CA PHE A 105 3.88 13.64 11.70
C PHE A 105 4.67 12.87 12.74
N ARG A 106 5.94 12.55 12.45
CA ARG A 106 6.82 11.80 13.37
C ARG A 106 6.95 12.49 14.72
N TRP A 107 7.26 13.79 14.73
CA TRP A 107 7.45 14.53 15.97
C TRP A 107 6.15 14.57 16.79
N ARG A 108 5.01 14.84 16.13
CA ARG A 108 3.70 14.84 16.78
C ARG A 108 3.36 13.48 17.39
N LEU A 109 3.60 12.40 16.67
CA LEU A 109 3.32 11.06 17.17
C LEU A 109 4.23 10.70 18.35
N LEU A 110 5.52 11.06 18.31
CA LEU A 110 6.43 10.83 19.44
C LEU A 110 6.04 11.63 20.69
N ASP A 111 5.64 12.89 20.52
CA ASP A 111 5.16 13.74 21.61
C ASP A 111 3.84 13.23 22.19
N HIS A 112 2.90 12.82 21.32
CA HIS A 112 1.64 12.20 21.71
C HIS A 112 1.87 10.94 22.55
N LEU A 113 2.68 9.98 22.06
CA LEU A 113 3.00 8.76 22.80
C LEU A 113 3.66 9.07 24.16
N ALA A 114 4.51 10.11 24.24
CA ALA A 114 5.13 10.50 25.51
C ALA A 114 4.11 11.06 26.52
N ARG A 115 3.11 11.81 26.04
CA ARG A 115 2.00 12.29 26.88
C ARG A 115 1.07 11.17 27.30
N GLU A 116 0.77 10.24 26.39
CA GLU A 116 -0.03 9.05 26.65
C GLU A 116 0.61 8.23 27.79
N ASP A 117 1.89 7.87 27.66
CA ASP A 117 2.67 7.16 28.68
C ASP A 117 2.68 7.89 30.04
N GLY A 118 2.72 9.22 30.01
CA GLY A 118 2.74 10.05 31.23
C GLY A 118 1.36 10.29 31.87
N SER A 119 0.27 10.14 31.11
CA SER A 119 -1.08 10.57 31.54
C SER A 119 -2.03 9.40 31.77
N LEU A 120 -2.09 8.44 30.83
CA LEU A 120 -3.10 7.38 30.88
C LEU A 120 -2.80 6.34 31.97
N PRO A 121 -1.59 5.76 32.10
CA PRO A 121 -1.36 4.73 33.11
C PRO A 121 -1.64 5.21 34.55
N PRO A 122 -1.16 6.39 35.00
CA PRO A 122 -1.48 6.89 36.34
C PRO A 122 -2.98 7.12 36.53
N LEU A 123 -3.67 7.65 35.51
CA LEU A 123 -5.10 7.93 35.58
C LEU A 123 -5.92 6.64 35.66
N LEU A 124 -5.58 5.62 34.87
CA LEU A 124 -6.23 4.30 34.91
C LEU A 124 -6.03 3.65 36.28
N MET A 125 -4.83 3.67 36.84
CA MET A 125 -4.54 3.12 38.18
C MET A 125 -5.30 3.83 39.31
N GLN A 126 -5.58 5.12 39.16
CA GLN A 126 -6.33 5.90 40.15
C GLN A 126 -7.85 5.73 40.01
N THR A 127 -8.33 5.40 38.81
CA THR A 127 -9.75 5.43 38.47
C THR A 127 -10.38 4.04 38.46
N LEU A 128 -9.62 3.02 38.05
CA LEU A 128 -10.12 1.65 37.85
C LEU A 128 -9.65 0.73 38.97
N SER A 129 -10.55 -0.16 39.40
CA SER A 129 -10.16 -1.33 40.19
C SER A 129 -9.42 -2.36 39.33
N VAL A 130 -8.73 -3.31 39.98
CA VAL A 130 -7.99 -4.40 39.29
C VAL A 130 -8.90 -5.21 38.35
N ASP A 131 -10.11 -5.54 38.79
CA ASP A 131 -11.07 -6.30 37.96
C ASP A 131 -11.57 -5.50 36.75
N GLU A 132 -11.60 -4.17 36.85
CA GLU A 132 -12.01 -3.26 35.77
C GLU A 132 -10.89 -3.09 34.75
N ASP A 133 -9.65 -2.97 35.22
CA ASP A 133 -8.46 -2.94 34.38
C ASP A 133 -8.33 -4.22 33.54
N GLU A 134 -8.53 -5.41 34.14
CA GLU A 134 -8.55 -6.66 33.38
C GLU A 134 -9.68 -6.71 32.33
N ARG A 135 -10.87 -6.19 32.67
CA ARG A 135 -11.98 -6.09 31.70
C ARG A 135 -11.64 -5.12 30.57
N LEU A 136 -10.97 -4.02 30.87
CA LEU A 136 -10.52 -3.06 29.87
C LEU A 136 -9.50 -3.69 28.92
N LEU A 137 -8.53 -4.43 29.45
CA LEU A 137 -7.54 -5.16 28.64
C LEU A 137 -8.21 -6.18 27.72
N ARG A 138 -9.21 -6.93 28.20
CA ARG A 138 -10.00 -7.85 27.36
C ARG A 138 -10.76 -7.10 26.25
N ARG A 139 -11.41 -5.97 26.58
CA ARG A 139 -12.06 -5.10 25.57
C ARG A 139 -11.06 -4.63 24.52
N TRP A 140 -9.90 -4.12 24.95
CA TRP A 140 -8.82 -3.68 24.06
C TRP A 140 -8.36 -4.78 23.10
N GLN A 141 -8.14 -6.00 23.60
CA GLN A 141 -7.73 -7.14 22.77
C GLN A 141 -8.83 -7.56 21.78
N SER A 142 -10.10 -7.48 22.17
CA SER A 142 -11.25 -7.86 21.35
C SER A 142 -11.66 -6.82 20.29
N HIS A 143 -11.29 -5.55 20.48
CA HIS A 143 -11.64 -4.42 19.60
C HIS A 143 -10.83 -4.40 18.28
N ARG A 144 -10.52 -5.59 17.74
CA ARG A 144 -9.91 -5.81 16.41
C ARG A 144 -10.84 -6.53 15.43
N LEU A 145 -12.01 -7.01 15.86
CA LEU A 145 -12.80 -7.98 15.09
C LEU A 145 -14.09 -7.41 14.46
N THR A 146 -14.36 -6.11 14.56
CA THR A 146 -15.66 -5.53 14.15
C THR A 146 -15.63 -4.58 12.96
N GLU A 147 -14.59 -4.61 12.13
CA GLU A 147 -14.67 -4.13 10.74
C GLU A 147 -13.93 -5.10 9.81
N ALA A 148 -14.40 -6.33 9.77
CA ALA A 148 -14.15 -7.21 8.64
C ALA A 148 -15.32 -7.06 7.67
N THR A 149 -15.13 -6.30 6.60
CA THR A 149 -16.05 -6.31 5.46
C THR A 149 -16.16 -7.76 4.93
N PRO A 150 -17.38 -8.25 4.63
CA PRO A 150 -17.61 -9.67 4.37
C PRO A 150 -17.17 -10.05 2.95
N THR A 151 -16.55 -11.23 2.80
CA THR A 151 -16.30 -11.97 1.53
C THR A 151 -15.88 -11.12 0.33
N GLY A 152 -14.58 -11.19 0.03
CA GLY A 152 -13.76 -10.02 -0.29
C GLY A 152 -14.17 -9.09 -1.43
N SER A 153 -13.81 -7.83 -1.24
CA SER A 153 -14.02 -6.72 -2.17
C SER A 153 -13.24 -6.90 -3.47
N LEU A 154 -13.57 -6.15 -4.52
CA LEU A 154 -12.76 -6.15 -5.75
C LEU A 154 -11.35 -5.66 -5.47
N THR A 155 -11.20 -4.69 -4.56
CA THR A 155 -9.88 -4.18 -4.11
C THR A 155 -9.04 -5.29 -3.48
N GLU A 156 -9.62 -6.11 -2.61
CA GLU A 156 -8.93 -7.23 -1.98
C GLU A 156 -8.59 -8.35 -2.98
N LEU A 157 -9.51 -8.65 -3.92
CA LEU A 157 -9.25 -9.59 -4.99
C LEU A 157 -8.09 -9.11 -5.87
N ASN A 158 -8.10 -7.85 -6.29
CA ASN A 158 -7.03 -7.28 -7.09
C ASN A 158 -5.69 -7.32 -6.34
N GLY A 159 -5.69 -6.91 -5.07
CA GLY A 159 -4.50 -6.98 -4.22
C GLY A 159 -3.85 -8.37 -4.18
N ARG A 160 -4.66 -9.43 -4.09
CA ARG A 160 -4.15 -10.82 -4.12
C ARG A 160 -3.59 -11.21 -5.49
N ILE A 161 -4.21 -10.77 -6.58
CA ILE A 161 -3.71 -11.04 -7.95
C ILE A 161 -2.36 -10.35 -8.16
N HIS A 162 -2.22 -9.09 -7.74
CA HIS A 162 -0.97 -8.35 -7.87
C HIS A 162 0.15 -8.92 -7.00
N ALA A 163 -0.14 -9.32 -5.77
CA ALA A 163 0.86 -10.01 -4.94
C ALA A 163 1.38 -11.29 -5.61
N TRP A 164 0.49 -12.06 -6.24
CA TRP A 164 0.89 -13.24 -7.01
C TRP A 164 1.70 -12.90 -8.27
N LEU A 165 1.36 -11.83 -8.98
CA LEU A 165 2.15 -11.35 -10.13
C LEU A 165 3.55 -10.88 -9.70
N ASP A 166 3.66 -10.21 -8.54
CA ASP A 166 4.93 -9.80 -7.96
C ASP A 166 5.81 -11.00 -7.61
N ASP A 167 5.23 -12.05 -7.02
CA ASP A 167 5.95 -13.31 -6.74
C ASP A 167 6.51 -13.93 -8.04
N LEU A 168 5.72 -13.99 -9.12
CA LEU A 168 6.19 -14.51 -10.41
C LEU A 168 7.33 -13.67 -11.01
N LEU A 169 7.25 -12.34 -10.88
CA LEU A 169 8.31 -11.45 -11.34
C LEU A 169 9.59 -11.65 -10.50
N LEU A 170 9.46 -11.84 -9.19
CA LEU A 170 10.58 -12.09 -8.30
C LEU A 170 11.25 -13.43 -8.63
N GLU A 171 10.49 -14.51 -8.77
CA GLU A 171 11.01 -15.83 -9.19
C GLU A 171 11.78 -15.71 -10.51
N HIS A 172 11.25 -14.95 -11.48
CA HIS A 172 11.94 -14.68 -12.75
C HIS A 172 13.31 -14.00 -12.51
N LEU A 173 13.34 -12.95 -11.69
CA LEU A 173 14.56 -12.21 -11.39
C LEU A 173 15.59 -13.09 -10.67
N GLU A 174 15.16 -13.92 -9.73
CA GLU A 174 16.01 -14.90 -9.04
C GLU A 174 16.65 -15.87 -10.04
N ALA A 175 15.86 -16.45 -10.94
CA ALA A 175 16.37 -17.33 -11.99
C ALA A 175 17.34 -16.60 -12.94
N LEU A 176 17.04 -15.33 -13.27
CA LEU A 176 17.87 -14.51 -14.15
C LEU A 176 19.24 -14.18 -13.52
N VAL A 177 19.28 -13.79 -12.24
CA VAL A 177 20.54 -13.48 -11.54
C VAL A 177 21.36 -14.74 -11.26
N ALA A 178 20.70 -15.90 -11.10
CA ALA A 178 21.35 -17.22 -11.06
C ALA A 178 21.89 -17.67 -12.44
N LEU A 179 21.69 -16.87 -13.49
CA LEU A 179 22.05 -17.17 -14.89
C LEU A 179 21.35 -18.43 -15.43
N ASN A 180 20.26 -18.86 -14.81
CA ASN A 180 19.42 -19.94 -15.29
C ASN A 180 18.45 -19.42 -16.35
N LEU A 181 18.96 -19.19 -17.57
CA LEU A 181 18.20 -18.56 -18.64
C LEU A 181 16.97 -19.37 -19.11
N THR A 182 17.02 -20.69 -18.98
CA THR A 182 15.87 -21.56 -19.32
C THR A 182 14.71 -21.27 -18.38
N GLU A 183 14.98 -21.29 -17.07
CA GLU A 183 13.95 -21.05 -16.07
C GLU A 183 13.49 -19.59 -16.05
N ALA A 184 14.43 -18.64 -16.20
CA ALA A 184 14.09 -17.23 -16.29
C ALA A 184 13.12 -16.95 -17.45
N ARG A 185 13.30 -17.58 -18.61
CA ARG A 185 12.37 -17.43 -19.75
C ARG A 185 11.00 -18.01 -19.46
N ARG A 186 10.95 -19.21 -18.86
CA ARG A 186 9.69 -19.86 -18.50
C ARG A 186 8.87 -19.01 -17.53
N LEU A 187 9.52 -18.52 -16.47
CA LEU A 187 8.89 -17.66 -15.46
C LEU A 187 8.49 -16.31 -16.04
N TRP A 188 9.34 -15.69 -16.86
CA TRP A 188 9.00 -14.45 -17.56
C TRP A 188 7.77 -14.59 -18.45
N GLN A 189 7.70 -15.66 -19.23
CA GLN A 189 6.56 -15.91 -20.11
C GLN A 189 5.28 -16.06 -19.29
N ARG A 190 5.32 -16.85 -18.21
CA ARG A 190 4.18 -17.04 -17.32
C ARG A 190 3.72 -15.72 -16.70
N PHE A 191 4.64 -14.93 -16.17
CA PHE A 191 4.39 -13.60 -15.63
C PHE A 191 3.77 -12.67 -16.69
N ALA A 192 4.39 -12.57 -17.88
CA ALA A 192 3.96 -11.66 -18.95
C ALA A 192 2.57 -12.02 -19.48
N GLU A 193 2.28 -13.32 -19.67
CA GLU A 193 0.95 -13.79 -20.08
C GLU A 193 -0.10 -13.52 -19.01
N ALA A 194 0.24 -13.74 -17.73
CA ALA A 194 -0.65 -13.47 -16.61
C ALA A 194 -1.02 -11.98 -16.51
N LEU A 195 -0.01 -11.10 -16.56
CA LEU A 195 -0.20 -9.66 -16.48
C LEU A 195 -1.03 -9.12 -17.67
N LEU A 196 -0.80 -9.63 -18.88
CA LEU A 196 -1.58 -9.21 -20.05
C LEU A 196 -3.05 -9.67 -19.98
N LYS A 197 -3.31 -10.89 -19.51
CA LYS A 197 -4.69 -11.37 -19.29
C LYS A 197 -5.41 -10.57 -18.22
N HIS A 198 -4.70 -10.21 -17.16
CA HIS A 198 -5.23 -9.36 -16.10
C HIS A 198 -5.65 -7.99 -16.65
N ALA A 199 -4.72 -7.29 -17.35
CA ALA A 199 -5.03 -6.02 -18.01
C ALA A 199 -6.15 -6.13 -19.05
N GLU A 200 -6.24 -7.24 -19.79
CA GLU A 200 -7.34 -7.49 -20.73
C GLU A 200 -8.70 -7.64 -20.02
N ALA A 201 -8.75 -8.34 -18.89
CA ALA A 201 -9.97 -8.46 -18.08
C ALA A 201 -10.41 -7.09 -17.55
N GLU A 202 -9.47 -6.25 -17.14
CA GLU A 202 -9.76 -4.89 -16.71
C GLU A 202 -10.25 -4.03 -17.86
N ASP A 203 -9.52 -3.97 -18.98
CA ASP A 203 -9.86 -3.17 -20.15
C ASP A 203 -11.23 -3.56 -20.74
N SER A 204 -11.54 -4.86 -20.76
CA SER A 204 -12.77 -5.36 -21.39
C SER A 204 -14.00 -5.38 -20.48
N VAL A 205 -13.81 -5.46 -19.15
CA VAL A 205 -14.92 -5.65 -18.20
C VAL A 205 -14.96 -4.55 -17.14
N ALA A 206 -13.87 -4.29 -16.42
CA ALA A 206 -13.87 -3.35 -15.29
C ALA A 206 -13.88 -1.88 -15.75
N LEU A 207 -13.04 -1.54 -16.71
CA LEU A 207 -12.86 -0.17 -17.19
C LEU A 207 -14.14 0.41 -17.81
N PRO A 208 -14.94 -0.33 -18.61
CA PRO A 208 -16.23 0.18 -19.11
C PRO A 208 -17.26 0.46 -18.01
N VAL A 209 -17.20 -0.28 -16.89
CA VAL A 209 -18.06 0.00 -15.72
C VAL A 209 -17.56 1.27 -15.05
N TYR A 210 -16.26 1.37 -14.80
CA TYR A 210 -15.63 2.53 -14.18
C TYR A 210 -15.86 3.82 -14.98
N GLU A 211 -15.67 3.79 -16.30
CA GLU A 211 -15.92 4.92 -17.21
C GLU A 211 -17.35 5.47 -17.08
N ARG A 212 -18.34 4.57 -16.96
CA ARG A 212 -19.74 4.96 -16.81
C ARG A 212 -20.03 5.65 -15.47
N LEU A 213 -19.27 5.35 -14.41
CA LEU A 213 -19.47 5.97 -13.09
C LEU A 213 -19.12 7.46 -13.09
N GLY A 214 -18.19 7.89 -13.95
CA GLY A 214 -17.80 9.29 -14.10
C GLY A 214 -17.17 9.91 -12.84
N ALA A 215 -16.93 11.22 -12.88
CA ALA A 215 -16.40 12.02 -11.76
C ALA A 215 -15.14 11.43 -11.11
N PHE A 216 -14.10 11.22 -11.93
CA PHE A 216 -12.84 10.62 -11.50
C PHE A 216 -11.99 11.60 -10.67
N PRO A 217 -11.37 11.14 -9.58
CA PRO A 217 -10.36 11.93 -8.87
C PRO A 217 -9.14 12.18 -9.77
N GLU A 218 -8.29 13.13 -9.38
CA GLU A 218 -7.04 13.41 -10.09
C GLU A 218 -6.14 12.15 -10.14
N GLY A 219 -5.64 11.81 -11.32
CA GLY A 219 -4.89 10.56 -11.54
C GLY A 219 -5.76 9.30 -11.61
N GLY A 220 -7.08 9.41 -11.54
CA GLY A 220 -8.02 8.30 -11.73
C GLY A 220 -8.64 8.25 -13.13
N GLN A 221 -8.15 9.02 -14.10
CA GLN A 221 -8.79 9.08 -15.42
C GLN A 221 -8.69 7.71 -16.14
N PRO A 222 -9.78 7.19 -16.72
CA PRO A 222 -9.77 5.92 -17.46
C PRO A 222 -8.73 5.90 -18.60
N SER A 223 -8.54 7.04 -19.27
CA SER A 223 -7.53 7.20 -20.32
C SER A 223 -6.09 7.04 -19.81
N LEU A 224 -5.83 7.30 -18.53
CA LEU A 224 -4.52 7.09 -17.91
C LEU A 224 -4.27 5.61 -17.67
N LEU A 225 -5.22 4.87 -17.09
CA LEU A 225 -5.14 3.41 -16.91
C LEU A 225 -4.90 2.70 -18.24
N ALA A 226 -5.70 3.02 -19.27
CA ALA A 226 -5.52 2.45 -20.61
C ALA A 226 -4.16 2.82 -21.25
N ALA A 227 -3.60 3.99 -20.93
CA ALA A 227 -2.27 4.37 -21.40
C ALA A 227 -1.15 3.62 -20.65
N GLU A 228 -1.32 3.38 -19.35
CA GLU A 228 -0.43 2.57 -18.51
C GLU A 228 -0.38 1.12 -19.01
N HIS A 229 -1.53 0.47 -19.28
CA HIS A 229 -1.60 -0.87 -19.89
C HIS A 229 -0.82 -0.98 -21.20
N LYS A 230 -1.01 0.00 -22.10
CA LYS A 230 -0.23 0.06 -23.36
C LYS A 230 1.27 0.26 -23.11
N GLY A 231 1.63 0.99 -22.06
CA GLY A 231 3.02 1.18 -21.63
C GLY A 231 3.63 -0.14 -21.15
N ILE A 232 2.93 -0.84 -20.27
CA ILE A 232 3.28 -2.16 -19.74
C ILE A 232 3.49 -3.15 -20.90
N GLU A 233 2.55 -3.24 -21.84
CA GLU A 233 2.64 -4.13 -23.01
C GLU A 233 3.91 -3.85 -23.85
N ARG A 234 4.23 -2.57 -24.11
CA ARG A 234 5.45 -2.19 -24.85
C ARG A 234 6.73 -2.56 -24.12
N MET A 235 6.76 -2.39 -22.79
CA MET A 235 7.91 -2.77 -21.97
C MET A 235 8.07 -4.28 -21.91
N LEU A 236 6.99 -5.04 -21.72
CA LEU A 236 6.99 -6.51 -21.79
C LEU A 236 7.60 -7.01 -23.10
N LYS A 237 7.16 -6.49 -24.25
CA LYS A 237 7.73 -6.85 -25.57
C LYS A 237 9.22 -6.53 -25.69
N THR A 238 9.67 -5.45 -25.06
CA THR A 238 11.08 -5.04 -25.10
C THR A 238 11.95 -5.91 -24.20
N LEU A 239 11.49 -6.22 -23.00
CA LEU A 239 12.18 -7.11 -22.06
C LEU A 239 12.23 -8.55 -22.57
N THR A 240 11.14 -9.04 -23.15
CA THR A 240 11.07 -10.36 -23.81
C THR A 240 12.18 -10.52 -24.85
N ARG A 241 12.26 -9.59 -25.82
CA ARG A 241 13.31 -9.63 -26.85
C ARG A 241 14.72 -9.59 -26.27
N ARG A 242 14.94 -8.85 -25.18
CA ARG A 242 16.25 -8.78 -24.50
C ARG A 242 16.59 -10.11 -23.84
N LEU A 243 15.63 -10.73 -23.16
CA LEU A 243 15.78 -12.03 -22.51
C LEU A 243 16.05 -13.15 -23.54
N GLU A 244 15.35 -13.12 -24.67
CA GLU A 244 15.57 -14.05 -25.79
C GLU A 244 16.96 -13.89 -26.42
N ALA A 245 17.50 -12.67 -26.48
CA ALA A 245 18.83 -12.41 -27.02
C ALA A 245 19.99 -12.87 -26.12
N LEU A 246 19.73 -13.27 -24.87
CA LEU A 246 20.78 -13.80 -23.99
C LEU A 246 21.16 -15.24 -24.40
N SER A 247 22.45 -15.56 -24.38
CA SER A 247 22.92 -16.92 -24.68
C SER A 247 23.71 -17.49 -23.50
N PRO A 248 23.48 -18.76 -23.11
CA PRO A 248 24.30 -19.44 -22.10
C PRO A 248 25.78 -19.56 -22.50
N THR A 249 26.07 -19.57 -23.80
CA THR A 249 27.42 -19.71 -24.35
C THR A 249 28.13 -18.37 -24.54
N ASP A 250 27.46 -17.26 -24.25
CA ASP A 250 28.06 -15.93 -24.38
C ASP A 250 29.00 -15.63 -23.21
N PRO A 251 30.31 -15.41 -23.44
CA PRO A 251 31.26 -15.10 -22.37
C PRO A 251 30.93 -13.79 -21.62
N ALA A 252 30.15 -12.89 -22.24
CA ALA A 252 29.68 -11.64 -21.63
C ALA A 252 28.31 -11.76 -20.94
N LEU A 253 27.72 -12.95 -20.84
CA LEU A 253 26.37 -13.17 -20.32
C LEU A 253 26.13 -12.46 -18.98
N ARG A 254 27.01 -12.71 -17.99
CA ARG A 254 26.87 -12.12 -16.64
C ARG A 254 26.83 -10.59 -16.70
N ARG A 255 27.68 -9.97 -17.52
CA ARG A 255 27.71 -8.51 -17.70
C ARG A 255 26.43 -8.00 -18.36
N LYS A 256 25.92 -8.72 -19.37
CA LYS A 256 24.66 -8.39 -20.04
C LYS A 256 23.46 -8.49 -19.11
N VAL A 257 23.44 -9.50 -18.23
CA VAL A 257 22.41 -9.64 -17.18
C VAL A 257 22.46 -8.46 -16.22
N VAL A 258 23.63 -8.14 -15.66
CA VAL A 258 23.79 -7.01 -14.70
C VAL A 258 23.30 -5.69 -15.32
N VAL A 259 23.73 -5.37 -16.55
CA VAL A 259 23.28 -4.15 -17.25
C VAL A 259 21.78 -4.21 -17.60
N GLY A 260 21.22 -5.41 -17.75
CA GLY A 260 19.81 -5.64 -18.02
C GLY A 260 18.91 -5.38 -16.81
N LEU A 261 19.41 -5.56 -15.58
CA LEU A 261 18.62 -5.45 -14.36
C LEU A 261 17.96 -4.07 -14.19
N ASP A 262 18.65 -2.99 -14.55
CA ASP A 262 18.09 -1.62 -14.48
C ASP A 262 16.77 -1.51 -15.26
N ARG A 263 16.65 -2.23 -16.39
CA ARG A 263 15.43 -2.21 -17.20
C ARG A 263 14.29 -2.97 -16.54
N TYR A 264 14.59 -4.05 -15.81
CA TYR A 264 13.59 -4.74 -15.01
C TYR A 264 13.16 -3.92 -13.80
N MET A 265 14.08 -3.17 -13.16
CA MET A 265 13.72 -2.26 -12.07
C MET A 265 12.81 -1.13 -12.54
N LEU A 266 13.11 -0.51 -13.69
CA LEU A 266 12.21 0.48 -14.31
C LEU A 266 10.82 -0.09 -14.60
N PHE A 267 10.76 -1.33 -15.06
CA PHE A 267 9.49 -2.00 -15.34
C PHE A 267 8.71 -2.34 -14.07
N ARG A 268 9.39 -2.83 -13.03
CA ARG A 268 8.81 -3.07 -11.71
C ARG A 268 8.19 -1.80 -11.15
N HIS A 269 8.91 -0.67 -11.18
CA HIS A 269 8.35 0.61 -10.74
C HIS A 269 7.08 1.00 -11.51
N LEU A 270 7.05 0.79 -12.84
CA LEU A 270 5.84 1.05 -13.63
C LEU A 270 4.64 0.23 -13.12
N ILE A 271 4.84 -1.07 -12.86
CA ILE A 271 3.77 -1.93 -12.33
C ILE A 271 3.38 -1.48 -10.92
N GLU A 272 4.33 -1.18 -10.04
CA GLU A 272 4.04 -0.73 -8.67
C GLU A 272 3.17 0.53 -8.66
N HIS A 273 3.47 1.51 -9.53
CA HIS A 273 2.65 2.71 -9.67
C HIS A 273 1.24 2.40 -10.18
N HIS A 274 1.14 1.47 -11.11
CA HIS A 274 -0.12 1.04 -11.69
C HIS A 274 -1.00 0.29 -10.68
N THR A 275 -0.44 -0.72 -10.00
CA THR A 275 -1.05 -1.44 -8.86
C THR A 275 -1.61 -0.47 -7.82
N LEU A 276 -0.89 0.63 -7.56
CA LEU A 276 -1.33 1.60 -6.57
C LEU A 276 -2.51 2.44 -7.02
N ARG A 277 -2.52 2.86 -8.28
CA ARG A 277 -3.67 3.55 -8.85
C ARG A 277 -4.90 2.66 -8.76
N GLU A 278 -4.72 1.37 -9.00
CA GLU A 278 -5.79 0.40 -8.89
C GLU A 278 -6.29 0.21 -7.45
N GLN A 279 -5.38 -0.02 -6.52
CA GLN A 279 -5.71 -0.27 -5.11
C GLN A 279 -6.27 0.94 -4.38
N ASN A 280 -5.88 2.16 -4.76
CA ASN A 280 -6.27 3.36 -4.03
C ASN A 280 -7.39 4.15 -4.72
N ILE A 281 -7.62 3.94 -6.01
CA ILE A 281 -8.56 4.75 -6.79
C ILE A 281 -9.54 3.88 -7.57
N PHE A 282 -9.05 3.02 -8.47
CA PHE A 282 -9.89 2.31 -9.42
C PHE A 282 -10.85 1.34 -8.73
N TYR A 283 -10.32 0.37 -7.98
CA TYR A 283 -11.11 -0.65 -7.33
C TYR A 283 -11.91 -0.16 -6.12
N PRO A 284 -11.40 0.74 -5.26
CA PRO A 284 -12.22 1.31 -4.19
C PRO A 284 -13.47 2.02 -4.72
N LEU A 285 -13.36 2.75 -5.83
CA LEU A 285 -14.51 3.43 -6.42
C LEU A 285 -15.49 2.45 -7.09
N LEU A 286 -15.00 1.35 -7.67
CA LEU A 286 -15.86 0.25 -8.13
C LEU A 286 -16.55 -0.43 -6.94
N ASP A 287 -15.84 -0.70 -5.85
CA ASP A 287 -16.37 -1.27 -4.62
C ASP A 287 -17.41 -0.36 -3.96
N GLU A 288 -17.25 0.95 -4.05
CA GLU A 288 -18.23 1.90 -3.52
C GLU A 288 -19.47 2.01 -4.42
N LYS A 289 -19.27 2.19 -5.73
CA LYS A 289 -20.33 2.71 -6.63
C LYS A 289 -20.89 1.72 -7.64
N ALA A 290 -20.18 0.64 -7.97
CA ALA A 290 -20.68 -0.33 -8.95
C ALA A 290 -21.82 -1.18 -8.36
N ARG A 291 -22.72 -1.65 -9.23
CA ARG A 291 -23.81 -2.54 -8.83
C ARG A 291 -23.28 -3.94 -8.49
N ALA A 292 -24.01 -4.68 -7.67
CA ALA A 292 -23.60 -6.02 -7.24
C ALA A 292 -23.38 -6.99 -8.42
N ASP A 293 -24.20 -6.92 -9.47
CA ASP A 293 -24.06 -7.74 -10.68
C ASP A 293 -22.84 -7.34 -11.53
N GLU A 294 -22.43 -6.08 -11.49
CA GLU A 294 -21.22 -5.59 -12.16
C GLU A 294 -19.99 -6.06 -11.40
N LYS A 295 -19.99 -5.92 -10.07
CA LYS A 295 -18.91 -6.42 -9.20
C LYS A 295 -18.70 -7.92 -9.37
N ALA A 296 -19.78 -8.71 -9.37
CA ALA A 296 -19.69 -10.16 -9.58
C ALA A 296 -19.06 -10.50 -10.95
N ARG A 297 -19.43 -9.78 -12.02
CA ARG A 297 -18.83 -9.98 -13.35
C ARG A 297 -17.36 -9.60 -13.40
N ILE A 298 -16.97 -8.49 -12.78
CA ILE A 298 -15.56 -8.06 -12.70
C ILE A 298 -14.76 -9.10 -11.91
N ALA A 299 -15.24 -9.52 -10.75
CA ALA A 299 -14.57 -10.52 -9.92
C ALA A 299 -14.37 -11.84 -10.68
N GLN A 300 -15.38 -12.28 -11.43
CA GLN A 300 -15.29 -13.48 -12.26
C GLN A 300 -14.23 -13.32 -13.36
N ALA A 301 -14.24 -12.21 -14.10
CA ALA A 301 -13.27 -11.97 -15.17
C ALA A 301 -11.83 -11.94 -14.64
N LEU A 302 -11.59 -11.32 -13.49
CA LEU A 302 -10.28 -11.30 -12.83
C LEU A 302 -9.83 -12.69 -12.38
N THR A 303 -10.76 -13.47 -11.81
CA THR A 303 -10.49 -14.84 -11.36
C THR A 303 -10.20 -15.77 -12.54
N ASP A 304 -10.91 -15.62 -13.66
CA ASP A 304 -10.70 -16.39 -14.89
C ASP A 304 -9.34 -16.05 -15.52
N ALA A 305 -8.97 -14.76 -15.54
CA ALA A 305 -7.66 -14.31 -16.01
C ALA A 305 -6.52 -14.94 -15.20
N GLN A 306 -6.63 -14.97 -13.86
CA GLN A 306 -5.66 -15.61 -12.98
C GLN A 306 -5.61 -17.12 -13.18
N SER A 307 -6.76 -17.79 -13.20
CA SER A 307 -6.86 -19.26 -13.32
C SER A 307 -6.34 -19.76 -14.66
N GLY A 308 -6.65 -19.05 -15.75
CA GLY A 308 -6.15 -19.36 -17.09
C GLY A 308 -4.64 -19.14 -17.25
N ALA A 309 -3.98 -18.47 -16.31
CA ALA A 309 -2.52 -18.32 -16.24
C ALA A 309 -1.84 -19.33 -15.31
N LEU A 310 -2.58 -20.00 -14.41
CA LEU A 310 -2.06 -21.06 -13.54
C LEU A 310 -1.98 -22.43 -14.23
N GLN A 311 -2.78 -22.66 -15.28
CA GLN A 311 -2.91 -23.96 -15.97
C GLN A 311 -1.90 -24.17 -17.12
N ARG A 312 -0.98 -23.22 -17.37
CA ARG A 312 0.02 -23.28 -18.45
C ARG A 312 1.43 -23.13 -17.88
#